data_AF-A0A931XZF4-F1
#
_entry.id   AF-A0A931XZF4-F1
#
_cell.length_a   1.000
_cell.length_b   1.000
_cell.length_c   1.000
_cell.angle_alpha   90.00
_cell.angle_beta   90.00
_cell.angle_gamma   90.00
#
_symmetry.space_group_name_H-M   'P 1'
#
loop_
_entity.id
_entity.type
_entity.pdbx_description
1 polymer ?
#
loop_
_entity_poly.entity_id
_entity_poly.type
_entity_poly.pdbx_seq_one_letter_code
_entity_poly.pdbx_strand_id
1 'polypeptide(L)' 'MSSWRAVTGSEAAKLEQQLAREATPGHPLHGRVFRAVARRLDRDDVAFEIMPGGLCVVHLTWAQPTDARWPRFEFVV' A
#
# COMPACT_ATOMS: atom_id res chain seq x y z
N MET A 1 19.98 9.79 -2.19
CA MET A 1 19.83 8.57 -3.00
C MET A 1 18.42 8.07 -2.80
N SER A 2 17.66 7.91 -3.88
CA SER A 2 16.24 7.57 -3.81
C SER A 2 16.10 6.06 -3.50
N SER A 3 15.77 5.69 -2.26
CA SER A 3 15.65 4.30 -1.78
C SER A 3 14.47 3.50 -2.38
N TRP A 4 13.86 3.97 -3.46
CA TRP A 4 12.69 3.36 -4.07
C TRP A 4 13.09 2.37 -5.16
N ARG A 5 12.44 1.21 -5.17
CA ARG A 5 12.59 0.17 -6.18
C ARG A 5 11.23 -0.14 -6.79
N ALA A 6 11.15 -0.14 -8.12
CA ALA A 6 9.97 -0.58 -8.83
C ALA A 6 9.64 -2.04 -8.48
N VAL A 7 8.36 -2.36 -8.33
CA VAL A 7 7.88 -3.73 -8.08
C VAL A 7 6.95 -4.15 -9.20
N THR A 8 7.03 -5.41 -9.59
CA THR A 8 6.22 -5.98 -10.67
C THR A 8 5.90 -7.45 -10.38
N GLY A 9 4.98 -8.02 -11.17
CA GLY A 9 4.66 -9.45 -11.13
C GLY A 9 4.22 -9.95 -9.76
N SER A 10 4.81 -11.07 -9.32
CA SER A 10 4.43 -11.73 -8.07
C SER A 10 4.76 -10.93 -6.81
N GLU A 11 5.75 -10.04 -6.85
CA GLU A 11 6.05 -9.16 -5.73
C GLU A 11 4.95 -8.12 -5.56
N ALA A 12 4.56 -7.45 -6.64
CA ALA A 12 3.47 -6.47 -6.64
C ALA A 12 2.15 -7.10 -6.12
N ALA A 13 1.78 -8.27 -6.66
CA ALA A 13 0.58 -8.99 -6.25
C ALA A 13 0.55 -9.34 -4.75
N LYS A 14 1.70 -9.70 -4.16
CA LYS A 14 1.80 -9.98 -2.72
C LYS A 14 1.59 -8.72 -1.87
N LEU A 15 2.14 -7.59 -2.31
CA LEU A 15 1.97 -6.31 -1.61
C LEU A 15 0.53 -5.80 -1.70
N GLU A 16 -0.13 -5.98 -2.84
CA GLU A 16 -1.55 -5.67 -3.02
C GLU A 16 -2.44 -6.53 -2.12
N GLN A 17 -2.17 -7.85 -2.05
CA GLN A 17 -2.86 -8.75 -1.12
C GLN A 17 -2.63 -8.37 0.33
N GLN A 18 -1.40 -7.96 0.67
CA GLN A 18 -1.09 -7.51 2.02
C GLN A 18 -1.88 -6.25 2.37
N LEU A 19 -1.89 -5.23 1.50
CA LEU A 19 -2.70 -4.02 1.69
C LEU A 19 -4.19 -4.36 1.88
N ALA A 20 -4.74 -5.27 1.07
CA ALA A 20 -6.13 -5.69 1.19
C ALA A 20 -6.45 -6.38 2.52
N ARG A 21 -5.49 -7.10 3.12
CA ARG A 21 -5.63 -7.73 4.43
C ARG A 21 -5.54 -6.71 5.57
N GLU A 22 -4.70 -5.69 5.41
CA GLU A 22 -4.44 -4.70 6.45
C GLU A 22 -5.48 -3.59 6.50
N ALA A 23 -5.96 -3.13 5.34
CA ALA A 23 -7.00 -2.12 5.26
C ALA A 23 -8.37 -2.75 5.59
N THR A 24 -8.67 -2.92 6.88
CA THR A 24 -9.91 -3.52 7.38
C THR A 24 -11.15 -2.65 7.13
N PRO A 25 -12.38 -3.19 7.23
CA PRO A 25 -13.61 -2.41 7.07
C PRO A 25 -13.61 -1.15 7.95
N GLY A 26 -13.85 0.01 7.34
CA GLY A 26 -13.77 1.32 7.99
C GLY A 26 -12.48 2.10 7.66
N HIS A 27 -11.44 1.43 7.17
CA HIS A 27 -10.25 2.10 6.66
C HIS A 27 -10.54 2.81 5.32
N PRO A 28 -10.04 4.03 5.05
CA PRO A 28 -10.30 4.75 3.80
C PRO A 28 -9.85 4.02 2.52
N LEU A 29 -8.89 3.11 2.66
CA LEU A 29 -8.38 2.27 1.57
C LEU A 29 -9.14 0.95 1.40
N HIS A 30 -9.99 0.54 2.36
CA HIS A 30 -10.70 -0.74 2.28
C HIS A 30 -11.63 -0.79 1.06
N GLY A 31 -11.59 -1.91 0.34
CA GLY A 31 -12.45 -2.17 -0.83
C GLY A 31 -12.06 -1.42 -2.11
N ARG A 32 -10.96 -0.65 -2.11
CA ARG A 32 -10.42 -0.03 -3.32
C ARG A 32 -9.52 -0.98 -4.08
N VAL A 33 -9.37 -0.74 -5.39
CA VAL A 33 -8.45 -1.51 -6.25
C VAL A 33 -7.13 -0.76 -6.31
N PHE A 34 -6.06 -1.45 -5.93
CA PHE A 34 -4.70 -0.92 -5.91
C PHE A 34 -3.79 -1.74 -6.81
N ARG A 35 -2.78 -1.05 -7.36
CA ARG A 35 -1.65 -1.67 -8.04
C ARG A 35 -0.35 -1.22 -7.40
N ALA A 36 0.46 -2.14 -6.89
CA ALA A 36 1.76 -1.79 -6.33
C ALA A 36 2.73 -1.42 -7.47
N VAL A 37 3.36 -0.25 -7.37
CA VAL A 37 4.27 0.26 -8.41
C VAL A 37 5.71 0.40 -7.94
N ALA A 38 5.92 0.72 -6.66
CA ALA A 38 7.24 0.77 -6.06
C ALA A 38 7.20 0.47 -4.57
N ARG A 39 8.31 -0.01 -4.02
CA ARG A 39 8.53 -0.13 -2.57
C ARG A 39 9.77 0.63 -2.17
N ARG A 40 9.81 1.10 -0.93
CA ARG A 40 11.05 1.61 -0.34
C ARG A 40 11.88 0.44 0.20
N LEU A 41 13.20 0.61 0.16
CA LEU A 41 14.17 -0.40 0.58
C LEU A 41 14.62 -0.21 2.03
N ASP A 42 14.38 0.97 2.61
CA ASP A 42 14.80 1.33 3.97
C ASP A 42 13.67 1.21 5.02
N ARG A 43 12.41 1.10 4.58
CA ARG A 43 11.21 1.03 5.42
C ARG A 43 10.08 0.30 4.68
N ASP A 44 9.03 -0.04 5.41
CA ASP A 44 7.84 -0.76 4.92
C ASP A 44 6.84 0.10 4.13
N ASP A 45 7.34 1.11 3.43
CA ASP A 45 6.53 2.00 2.61
C ASP A 45 6.41 1.45 1.17
N VAL A 46 5.18 1.43 0.67
CA VAL A 46 4.86 0.95 -0.68
C VAL A 46 3.97 1.96 -1.39
N ALA A 47 4.33 2.31 -2.62
CA ALA A 47 3.56 3.17 -3.49
C ALA A 47 2.56 2.34 -4.29
N PHE A 48 1.30 2.76 -4.27
CA PHE A 48 0.20 2.12 -4.96
C PHE A 48 -0.54 3.12 -5.84
N GLU A 49 -0.78 2.74 -7.09
CA GLU A 49 -1.79 3.39 -7.93
C GLU A 49 -3.18 2.95 -7.48
N ILE A 50 -4.10 3.89 -7.41
CA ILE A 50 -5.50 3.66 -7.05
C ILE A 50 -6.32 3.75 -8.33
N MET A 51 -7.17 2.77 -8.61
CA MET A 51 -8.00 2.81 -9.82
C MET A 51 -9.33 3.57 -9.55
N PRO A 52 -9.81 4.41 -10.50
CA PRO A 52 -9.23 4.67 -11.82
C PRO A 52 -8.15 5.76 -11.87
N GLY A 53 -7.79 6.38 -10.74
CA GLY A 53 -6.68 7.34 -10.70
C GLY A 53 -6.27 7.74 -9.28
N GLY A 54 -5.02 8.19 -9.16
CA GLY A 54 -4.38 8.61 -7.91
C GLY A 54 -3.21 7.71 -7.53
N LEU A 55 -2.32 8.25 -6.71
CA LEU A 55 -1.18 7.54 -6.15
C LEU A 55 -1.20 7.73 -4.64
N CYS A 56 -0.94 6.68 -3.88
CA CYS A 56 -0.72 6.78 -2.44
C CYS A 56 0.50 6.00 -2.01
N VAL A 57 1.16 6.48 -0.96
CA VAL A 57 2.19 5.72 -0.23
C VAL A 57 1.53 5.15 1.02
N VAL A 58 1.69 3.86 1.24
CA VAL A 58 1.15 3.15 2.40
C VAL A 58 2.30 2.53 3.19
N HIS A 59 2.30 2.77 4.49
CA HIS A 59 3.19 2.11 5.44
C HIS A 59 2.55 0.80 5.89
N LEU A 60 2.97 -0.31 5.29
CA LEU A 60 2.47 -1.63 5.64
C LEU A 60 2.96 -2.04 7.02
N THR A 61 2.08 -2.68 7.79
CA THR A 61 2.33 -3.13 9.16
C THR A 61 2.71 -4.61 9.21
N TRP A 62 2.49 -5.36 8.13
CA TRP A 62 2.68 -6.81 8.02
C TRP A 62 1.86 -7.64 8.99
N ALA A 63 0.90 -7.03 9.68
CA ALA A 63 -0.01 -7.64 10.64
C ALA A 63 -1.45 -7.26 10.29
N GLN A 64 -2.45 -7.96 10.85
CA GLN A 64 -3.85 -7.54 10.69
C GLN A 64 -4.20 -6.51 11.76
N PRO A 65 -4.40 -5.22 11.42
CA PRO A 65 -4.68 -4.19 12.41
C PRO A 65 -6.10 -4.31 12.96
N THR A 66 -6.27 -4.05 14.25
CA THR A 66 -7.59 -3.95 14.91
C THR A 66 -8.18 -2.54 14.88
N ASP A 67 -7.40 -1.55 14.41
CA ASP A 67 -7.75 -0.14 14.39
C ASP A 67 -7.78 0.38 12.96
N ALA A 68 -8.89 1.03 12.58
CA ALA A 68 -9.12 1.59 11.25
C ALA A 68 -8.22 2.79 10.90
N ARG A 69 -7.32 3.23 11.79
CA ARG A 69 -6.25 4.21 11.49
C ARG A 69 -5.02 3.58 10.83
N TRP A 70 -4.97 2.24 10.79
CA TRP A 70 -3.88 1.48 10.18
C TRP A 70 -4.41 0.64 9.00
N PRO A 71 -3.60 0.45 7.95
CA PRO A 71 -2.22 0.95 7.77
C PRO A 71 -2.17 2.47 7.50
N ARG A 72 -1.07 3.14 7.88
CA ARG A 72 -0.93 4.58 7.59
C ARG A 72 -0.76 4.81 6.11
N PHE A 73 -1.34 5.87 5.58
CA PHE A 73 -1.23 6.22 4.17
C PHE A 73 -1.20 7.73 3.94
N GLU A 74 -0.65 8.12 2.79
CA GLU A 74 -0.61 9.49 2.30
C GLU A 74 -0.90 9.48 0.79
N PHE A 75 -1.82 10.34 0.34
CA PHE A 75 -2.04 10.55 -1.09
C PHE A 75 -0.95 11.46 -1.66
N VAL A 76 -0.44 11.10 -2.83
CA VAL A 76 0.48 11.93 -3.59
C VAL A 76 -0.37 12.82 -4.50
N VAL A 77 -0.29 14.13 -4.27
CA VAL A 77 -0.90 15.19 -5.10
C VAL A 77 0.05 15.66 -6.19
#